data_AF-Q4RAD3-F1
#
_entry.id   AF-Q4RAD3-F1
#
_cell.length_a   1.000
_cell.length_b   1.000
_cell.length_c   1.000
_cell.angle_alpha   90.00
_cell.angle_beta   90.00
_cell.angle_gamma   90.00
#
_symmetry.space_group_name_H-M   'P 1'
#
loop_
_entity.id
_entity.type
_entity.pdbx_description
1 polymer ?
#
loop_
_entity_poly.entity_id
_entity_poly.type
_entity_poly.pdbx_seq_one_letter_code
_entity_poly.pdbx_strand_id
1 'polypeptide(L)' 'MEPMTVTTSVVGPQEFDRNAPRICGVCGDKATGFHFNAMTCEGCKGFFR' A
#
# COMPACT_ATOMS: atom_id res chain seq x y z
N MET A 1 -28.49 14.12 -23.07
CA MET A 1 -27.54 13.58 -24.05
C MET A 1 -26.14 13.97 -23.61
N GLU A 2 -25.64 13.19 -22.64
CA GLU A 2 -24.26 12.73 -22.27
C GLU A 2 -23.00 13.55 -22.69
N PRO A 3 -21.75 13.26 -22.22
CA PRO A 3 -21.28 12.24 -21.24
C PRO A 3 -20.12 12.67 -20.28
N MET A 4 -19.83 11.79 -19.30
CA MET A 4 -18.52 11.34 -18.77
C MET A 4 -17.48 12.28 -18.10
N THR A 5 -17.15 11.88 -16.86
CA THR A 5 -15.82 11.52 -16.32
C THR A 5 -14.70 12.57 -16.35
N VAL A 6 -14.19 12.97 -15.18
CA VAL A 6 -12.81 12.66 -14.71
C VAL A 6 -12.77 12.87 -13.20
N THR A 7 -12.79 11.80 -12.41
CA THR A 7 -12.27 11.83 -11.04
C THR A 7 -10.76 11.99 -11.20
N THR A 8 -10.28 13.24 -11.20
CA THR A 8 -8.86 13.51 -11.29
C THR A 8 -8.24 13.05 -9.99
N SER A 9 -7.82 11.79 -9.97
CA SER A 9 -6.81 11.27 -9.06
C SER A 9 -5.54 12.10 -9.30
N VAL A 10 -5.48 13.26 -8.66
CA VAL A 10 -4.23 13.94 -8.36
C VAL A 10 -3.43 12.97 -7.52
N VAL A 11 -2.61 12.17 -8.20
CA VAL A 11 -1.59 11.31 -7.59
C VAL A 11 -0.53 12.23 -6.99
N GLY A 12 -0.87 12.87 -5.86
CA GLY A 12 0.13 13.31 -4.90
C GLY A 12 0.90 12.08 -4.39
N PRO A 13 2.11 12.25 -3.82
CA PRO A 13 2.88 11.15 -3.25
C PRO A 13 2.14 10.58 -2.02
N GLN A 14 1.20 9.69 -2.32
CA GLN A 14 0.58 8.70 -1.44
C GLN A 14 0.35 9.16 -0.01
N GLU A 15 -0.62 10.06 0.18
CA GLU A 15 -1.54 9.87 1.30
C GLU A 15 -2.21 8.52 1.07
N PHE A 16 -1.62 7.46 1.64
CA PHE A 16 -2.29 6.17 1.80
C PHE A 16 -3.73 6.48 2.18
N ASP A 17 -4.66 6.16 1.28
CA ASP A 17 -6.06 5.98 1.57
C ASP A 17 -6.13 5.50 3.03
N ARG A 18 -6.67 6.31 3.94
CA ARG A 18 -6.81 5.90 5.35
C ARG A 18 -7.66 4.63 5.49
N ASN A 19 -8.21 4.15 4.38
CA ASN A 19 -8.98 2.93 4.17
C ASN A 19 -8.26 1.88 3.28
N ALA A 20 -7.09 2.15 2.70
CA ALA A 20 -6.33 1.16 1.92
C ALA A 20 -5.50 0.29 2.86
N PRO A 21 -5.69 -1.04 2.83
CA PRO A 21 -4.92 -1.92 3.68
C PRO A 21 -3.43 -1.85 3.29
N ARG A 22 -2.58 -1.62 4.29
CA ARG A 22 -1.13 -1.82 4.17
C ARG A 22 -0.91 -3.33 4.01
N ILE A 23 -0.46 -3.76 2.84
CA ILE A 23 -0.25 -5.18 2.51
C ILE A 23 1.25 -5.47 2.34
N CYS A 24 1.69 -6.63 2.84
CA CYS A 24 3.06 -7.12 2.76
C CYS A 24 3.36 -7.49 1.31
N GLY A 25 4.39 -6.86 0.72
CA GLY A 25 4.81 -7.13 -0.65
C GLY A 25 5.44 -8.52 -0.86
N VAL A 26 5.68 -9.28 0.20
CA VAL A 26 6.26 -10.63 0.13
C VAL A 26 5.19 -11.72 0.17
N CYS A 27 4.32 -11.69 1.19
CA CYS A 27 3.34 -12.76 1.44
C CYS A 27 1.88 -12.33 1.26
N GLY A 28 1.60 -11.04 1.08
CA GLY A 28 0.24 -10.52 0.95
C GLY A 28 -0.53 -10.35 2.27
N ASP A 29 0.09 -10.60 3.43
CA ASP A 29 -0.54 -10.39 4.74
C ASP A 29 -0.56 -8.90 5.14
N LYS A 30 -1.23 -8.54 6.23
CA LYS A 30 -1.26 -7.18 6.77
C LYS A 30 0.16 -6.70 7.08
N ALA A 31 0.63 -5.74 6.31
CA ALA A 31 1.89 -5.07 6.59
C ALA A 31 1.75 -4.20 7.83
N THR A 32 2.76 -4.28 8.68
CA THR A 32 2.87 -3.45 9.89
C THR A 32 3.67 -2.19 9.61
N GLY A 33 4.56 -2.21 8.60
CA GLY A 33 5.32 -1.03 8.22
C GLY A 33 6.30 -1.29 7.08
N PHE A 34 7.24 -0.34 6.94
CA PHE A 34 8.39 -0.50 6.05
C PHE A 34 9.55 -1.12 6.83
N HIS A 35 10.10 -2.20 6.29
CA HIS A 35 11.31 -2.86 6.76
C HIS A 35 12.24 -3.06 5.56
N PHE A 36 13.52 -2.72 5.69
CA PHE A 36 14.50 -2.82 4.60
C PHE A 36 14.03 -2.15 3.29
N ASN A 37 13.44 -0.95 3.38
CA ASN A 37 12.86 -0.20 2.25
C ASN A 37 11.69 -0.88 1.51
N ALA A 38 11.13 -1.97 2.05
CA ALA A 38 9.95 -2.65 1.50
C ALA A 38 8.81 -2.70 2.53
N MET A 39 7.55 -2.67 2.06
CA MET A 39 6.39 -2.84 2.93
C MET A 39 6.23 -4.32 3.29
N THR A 40 6.40 -4.68 4.57
CA THR A 40 6.35 -6.08 5.01
C THR A 40 5.56 -6.27 6.32
N CYS A 41 5.15 -7.51 6.58
CA CYS A 41 4.53 -7.92 7.86
C CYS A 41 5.58 -8.35 8.89
N GLU A 42 5.18 -8.55 10.15
CA GLU A 42 6.10 -9.00 11.21
C GLU A 42 6.75 -10.35 10.93
N GLY A 43 6.04 -11.27 10.26
CA GLY A 43 6.58 -12.57 9.87
C GLY A 43 7.72 -12.44 8.85
N CYS A 44 7.50 -11.68 7.78
CA CYS A 44 8.53 -11.43 6.77
C CYS A 44 9.68 -10.61 7.34
N LYS A 45 9.43 -9.63 8.20
CA LYS A 45 10.50 -8.88 8.89
C LYS A 45 11.54 -9.80 9.55
N GLY A 46 11.09 -10.87 10.22
CA GLY A 46 11.98 -11.83 10.89
C GLY A 46 12.62 -12.86 9.97
N PHE A 47 12.00 -13.15 8.81
CA PHE A 47 12.50 -14.13 7.85
C PHE A 47 13.69 -13.60 7.04
N PHE A 48 13.70 -12.30 6.70
CA PHE A 48 14.77 -11.68 5.90
C PHE A 48 15.96 -11.18 6.74
N ARG A 49 16.33 -11.88 7.82
CA ARG A 49 17.50 -11.54 8.65
C ARG A 49 18.81 -12.05 8.05
#